data_AF-A0A7Y1SZZ2-F1
#
_entry.id   AF-A0A7Y1SZZ2-F1
#
_cell.length_a   1.000
_cell.length_b   1.000
_cell.length_c   1.000
_cell.angle_alpha   90.00
_cell.angle_beta   90.00
_cell.angle_gamma   90.00
#
_symmetry.space_group_name_H-M   'P 1'
#
loop_
_entity.id
_entity.type
_entity.pdbx_description
1 polymer ?
#
loop_
_entity_poly.entity_id
_entity_poly.type
_entity_poly.pdbx_seq_one_letter_code
_entity_poly.pdbx_strand_id
1 'polypeptide(L)'
;MRPVVALIMAVALSGLTAASADSPGFVDPDTARWEVQTATGADVFYFGEIGDIPLVGDWDCDGVDTPAMYRTSDGHVYIRNAPDGLADPQPFWGRWDDVILAGDFNGDGCDTLATYQRVSGLIHLSNSLGSEPTVEYYFGIPGDKPFVGDFDEDGVDELGLHRESSGFVYMRFTHDIGFADAEFFYGIPDDRLVAGDWNGDGIDTVAVMRPGDGIFYLRNENSLGFADEQFEVGDPDYVPVAGTFGRLQSPPEPQPRSFTIAATGDVLIHSAVWESAQAYDGAGGYDFRPMFEPLRSRIEAADLAICHMEVPLSKDNRGISSYPSFRAPREVADAIAAVGFDTCSTASNHTIDKGVQGAIDTLGVLDSAGLGHAGSARGPEEDVPSLYEVNGVTVGHISYTYGLNGLRVPVGQEYTVNVIDEAAILADAALARELGAEFIILSMHWGNEYQPVESSFQRSLAESLLADEDVDLILGHHAHVVQPIDKIGDEYVVFGMGNLISNQRTSSRRVGVDDGLLVQISVTETGGGRFVAESVRATPLYVQADGHRILPVSDFLGAPDPSLESVLQTSFDRTSERALRYAPEGVTID
;
A
#
# COMPACT_ATOMS: atom_id res chain seq x y z
N MET A 1 10.91 12.54 -11.05
CA MET A 1 11.49 13.43 -10.02
C MET A 1 11.73 14.81 -10.61
N ARG A 2 10.77 15.74 -10.45
CA ARG A 2 11.06 17.17 -10.63
C ARG A 2 11.76 17.65 -9.36
N PRO A 3 12.81 18.48 -9.44
CA PRO A 3 13.56 18.90 -8.26
C PRO A 3 12.65 19.76 -7.38
N VAL A 4 12.58 19.40 -6.10
CA VAL A 4 11.97 20.18 -5.02
C VAL A 4 12.72 21.51 -4.94
N VAL A 5 12.12 22.57 -5.49
CA VAL A 5 12.57 23.94 -5.26
C VAL A 5 11.94 24.38 -3.94
N ALA A 6 12.52 23.92 -2.84
CA ALA A 6 12.31 24.49 -1.51
C ALA A 6 13.03 25.86 -1.45
N LEU A 7 12.49 26.85 -2.15
CA LEU A 7 12.95 28.24 -2.08
C LEU A 7 11.92 29.16 -2.72
N ILE A 8 10.90 29.61 -1.98
CA ILE A 8 10.27 30.95 -2.01
C ILE A 8 9.21 30.97 -0.89
N MET A 9 9.62 31.34 0.32
CA MET A 9 8.78 32.02 1.31
C MET A 9 9.60 33.06 2.12
N ALA A 10 10.92 33.11 1.91
CA ALA A 10 11.81 34.03 2.60
C ALA A 10 11.91 35.43 1.97
N VAL A 11 11.11 35.75 0.95
CA VAL A 11 11.17 37.06 0.27
C VAL A 11 9.86 37.80 0.45
N ALA A 12 9.92 38.76 1.37
CA ALA A 12 9.06 39.94 1.50
C ALA A 12 7.70 39.79 2.20
N LEU A 13 7.73 39.52 3.51
CA LEU A 13 6.79 40.13 4.46
C LEU A 13 7.58 40.99 5.46
N SER A 14 8.30 42.00 4.95
CA SER A 14 9.02 42.96 5.80
C SER A 14 8.10 44.04 6.42
N GLY A 15 6.78 43.78 6.46
CA GLY A 15 5.75 44.73 6.88
C GLY A 15 4.82 44.25 7.99
N LEU A 16 4.64 42.94 8.18
CA LEU A 16 3.77 42.37 9.22
C LEU A 16 4.43 42.53 10.60
N THR A 17 4.21 43.69 11.22
CA THR A 17 4.74 44.05 12.53
C THR A 17 3.65 44.12 13.61
N ALA A 18 2.41 43.80 13.25
CA ALA A 18 1.33 43.61 14.20
C ALA A 18 1.34 42.16 14.68
N ALA A 19 1.27 41.96 16.00
CA ALA A 19 1.26 40.64 16.63
C ALA A 19 -0.09 39.90 16.47
N SER A 20 -1.01 40.42 15.64
CA SER A 20 -2.39 39.97 15.45
C SER A 20 -2.78 39.84 13.98
N ALA A 21 -1.83 39.97 13.04
CA ALA A 21 -2.14 39.83 11.62
C ALA A 21 -2.13 38.35 11.22
N ASP A 22 -3.10 37.96 10.41
CA ASP A 22 -3.16 36.64 9.80
C ASP A 22 -2.04 36.43 8.80
N SER A 23 -1.70 35.17 8.64
CA SER A 23 -0.70 34.73 7.69
C SER A 23 -1.31 33.76 6.68
N PRO A 24 -0.89 33.80 5.41
CA PRO A 24 -1.31 32.81 4.43
C PRO A 24 -0.65 31.46 4.71
N GLY A 25 -1.41 30.39 4.50
CA GLY A 25 -0.93 29.02 4.44
C GLY A 25 -1.37 28.35 3.14
N PHE A 26 -0.68 27.27 2.78
CA PHE A 26 -0.93 26.55 1.54
C PHE A 26 -0.84 25.04 1.77
N VAL A 27 -1.82 24.32 1.22
CA VAL A 27 -1.94 22.88 1.39
C VAL A 27 -1.85 22.19 0.04
N ASP A 28 -0.93 21.25 -0.08
CA ASP A 28 -0.83 20.32 -1.20
C ASP A 28 -1.87 19.19 -1.01
N PRO A 29 -2.94 19.15 -1.81
CA PRO A 29 -3.97 18.11 -1.68
C PRO A 29 -3.48 16.71 -2.07
N ASP A 30 -2.39 16.59 -2.84
CA ASP A 30 -1.86 15.32 -3.34
C ASP A 30 -0.90 14.65 -2.35
N THR A 31 -0.40 15.40 -1.36
CA THR A 31 0.53 14.89 -0.36
C THR A 31 0.09 15.16 1.08
N ALA A 32 -1.04 15.86 1.28
CA ALA A 32 -1.49 16.37 2.58
C ALA A 32 -0.42 17.21 3.29
N ARG A 33 0.43 17.90 2.51
CA ARG A 33 1.53 18.73 3.01
C ARG A 33 1.07 20.16 3.18
N TRP A 34 1.24 20.68 4.38
CA TRP A 34 0.91 22.04 4.78
C TRP A 34 2.18 22.88 4.85
N GLU A 35 2.11 24.09 4.29
CA GLU A 35 3.10 25.15 4.42
C GLU A 35 2.41 26.37 5.02
N VAL A 36 2.68 26.67 6.29
CA VAL A 36 2.07 27.82 6.98
C VAL A 36 3.14 28.80 7.44
N GLN A 37 2.82 30.09 7.37
CA GLN A 37 3.70 31.13 7.89
C GLN A 37 3.35 31.43 9.35
N THR A 38 4.32 31.34 10.24
CA THR A 38 4.16 31.66 11.67
C THR A 38 4.95 32.92 12.03
N ALA A 39 4.72 33.45 13.24
CA ALA A 39 5.49 34.55 13.81
C ALA A 39 7.02 34.29 13.91
N THR A 40 7.46 33.03 13.83
CA THR A 40 8.87 32.64 13.94
C THR A 40 9.51 32.20 12.62
N GLY A 41 8.74 32.12 11.54
CA GLY A 41 9.16 31.62 10.23
C GLY A 41 8.12 30.71 9.59
N ALA A 42 8.42 30.16 8.41
CA ALA A 42 7.58 29.16 7.77
C ALA A 42 7.73 27.80 8.47
N ASP A 43 6.60 27.16 8.78
CA ASP A 43 6.52 25.78 9.27
C ASP A 43 5.93 24.87 8.19
N VAL A 44 6.45 23.65 8.09
CA VAL A 44 6.01 22.63 7.13
C VAL A 44 5.68 21.36 7.88
N PHE A 45 4.49 20.82 7.66
CA PHE A 45 4.03 19.58 8.29
C PHE A 45 3.05 18.82 7.38
N TYR A 46 2.70 17.60 7.77
CA TYR A 46 1.72 16.77 7.07
C TYR A 46 0.52 16.53 7.98
N PHE A 47 -0.69 16.65 7.41
CA PHE A 47 -1.93 16.45 8.15
C PHE A 47 -3.09 16.13 7.20
N GLY A 48 -3.78 15.02 7.47
CA GLY A 48 -4.86 14.47 6.63
C GLY A 48 -4.41 13.31 5.74
N GLU A 49 -5.35 12.80 4.95
CA GLU A 49 -5.10 11.88 3.83
C GLU A 49 -5.20 12.61 2.48
N ILE A 50 -4.68 11.97 1.44
CA ILE A 50 -4.76 12.50 0.07
C ILE A 50 -6.23 12.66 -0.33
N GLY A 51 -6.58 13.86 -0.80
CA GLY A 51 -7.95 14.20 -1.21
C GLY A 51 -8.88 14.70 -0.09
N ASP A 52 -8.42 14.76 1.16
CA ASP A 52 -9.14 15.47 2.22
C ASP A 52 -9.21 16.99 1.92
N ILE A 53 -10.26 17.67 2.38
CA ILE A 53 -10.44 19.12 2.17
C ILE A 53 -9.88 19.88 3.39
N PRO A 54 -8.90 20.79 3.22
CA PRO A 54 -8.30 21.52 4.32
C PRO A 54 -9.19 22.64 4.85
N LEU A 55 -9.17 22.80 6.16
CA LEU A 55 -9.84 23.85 6.93
C LEU A 55 -8.85 24.36 8.00
N VAL A 56 -9.04 25.60 8.43
CA VAL A 56 -8.26 26.23 9.50
C VAL A 56 -9.24 26.91 10.46
N GLY A 57 -8.94 26.84 11.75
CA GLY A 57 -9.65 27.59 12.76
C GLY A 57 -9.08 27.43 14.18
N ASP A 58 -9.49 28.30 15.09
CA ASP A 58 -9.28 28.22 16.53
C ASP A 58 -10.34 27.33 17.20
N TRP A 59 -10.16 26.01 17.09
CA TRP A 59 -11.14 25.04 17.57
C TRP A 59 -11.20 24.88 19.11
N ASP A 60 -10.22 25.41 19.86
CA ASP A 60 -10.22 25.39 21.34
C ASP A 60 -10.17 26.78 22.01
N CYS A 61 -10.38 27.83 21.21
CA CYS A 61 -10.61 29.19 21.65
C CYS A 61 -9.42 29.80 22.40
N ASP A 62 -8.19 29.46 21.98
CA ASP A 62 -6.95 29.94 22.60
C ASP A 62 -6.29 31.12 21.85
N GLY A 63 -6.91 31.53 20.74
CA GLY A 63 -6.48 32.57 19.82
C GLY A 63 -5.46 32.09 18.78
N VAL A 64 -5.29 30.78 18.61
CA VAL A 64 -4.36 30.19 17.65
C VAL A 64 -5.09 29.27 16.68
N ASP A 65 -4.98 29.61 15.41
CA ASP A 65 -5.52 28.80 14.34
C ASP A 65 -4.74 27.50 14.14
N THR A 66 -5.49 26.39 14.07
CA THR A 66 -4.93 25.07 13.84
C THR A 66 -5.66 24.30 12.73
N PRO A 67 -5.02 23.29 12.10
CA PRO A 67 -5.57 22.61 10.95
C PRO A 67 -6.72 21.66 11.28
N ALA A 68 -7.67 21.58 10.36
CA ALA A 68 -8.67 20.52 10.27
C ALA A 68 -8.78 19.98 8.84
N MET A 69 -9.24 18.73 8.70
CA MET A 69 -9.44 18.07 7.41
C MET A 69 -10.83 17.46 7.34
N TYR A 70 -11.59 17.78 6.29
CA TYR A 70 -12.82 17.06 6.01
C TYR A 70 -12.58 15.89 5.07
N ARG A 71 -12.97 14.71 5.53
CA ARG A 71 -12.88 13.47 4.77
C ARG A 71 -14.22 13.12 4.14
N THR A 72 -14.26 13.20 2.82
CA THR A 72 -15.47 12.90 2.05
C THR A 72 -15.88 11.42 2.10
N SER A 73 -14.92 10.51 2.34
CA SER A 73 -15.17 9.05 2.33
C SER A 73 -15.92 8.55 3.56
N ASP A 74 -15.80 9.23 4.71
CA ASP A 74 -16.48 8.86 5.96
C ASP A 74 -17.36 9.98 6.55
N GLY A 75 -17.33 11.18 5.98
CA GLY A 75 -18.14 12.32 6.40
C GLY A 75 -17.73 12.93 7.74
N HIS A 76 -16.49 12.75 8.19
CA HIS A 76 -15.98 13.34 9.43
C HIS A 76 -15.03 14.52 9.16
N VAL A 77 -15.01 15.46 10.11
CA VAL A 77 -13.98 16.50 10.18
C VAL A 77 -12.98 16.10 11.25
N TYR A 78 -11.72 15.99 10.86
CA TYR A 78 -10.61 15.61 11.71
C TYR A 78 -9.89 16.87 12.16
N ILE A 79 -9.95 17.17 13.46
CA ILE A 79 -9.40 18.40 14.03
C ILE A 79 -8.14 18.12 14.82
N ARG A 80 -7.19 19.06 14.79
CA ARG A 80 -5.92 18.92 15.50
C ARG A 80 -5.45 20.23 16.14
N ASN A 81 -5.63 20.33 17.45
CA ASN A 81 -5.11 21.47 18.24
C ASN A 81 -3.74 21.18 18.89
N ALA A 82 -3.37 19.91 19.02
CA ALA A 82 -2.14 19.49 19.71
C ALA A 82 -0.98 19.15 18.75
N PRO A 83 0.28 19.43 19.17
CA PRO A 83 1.47 19.05 18.41
C PRO A 83 1.65 17.52 18.26
N ASP A 84 1.07 16.72 19.15
CA ASP A 84 1.11 15.25 19.16
C ASP A 84 -0.29 14.64 19.39
N GLY A 85 -0.56 13.49 18.76
CA GLY A 85 -1.84 12.79 18.88
C GLY A 85 -2.49 12.46 17.53
N LEU A 86 -3.49 11.57 17.56
CA LEU A 86 -4.39 11.37 16.43
C LEU A 86 -5.34 12.56 16.33
N ALA A 87 -5.74 12.93 15.12
CA ALA A 87 -6.80 13.92 14.93
C ALA A 87 -8.10 13.39 15.56
N ASP A 88 -8.84 14.26 16.26
CA ASP A 88 -10.10 13.88 16.86
C ASP A 88 -11.22 13.97 15.81
N PRO A 89 -11.89 12.85 15.46
CA PRO A 89 -12.98 12.87 14.49
C PRO A 89 -14.21 13.54 15.11
N GLN A 90 -14.70 14.59 14.45
CA GLN A 90 -15.97 15.22 14.76
C GLN A 90 -17.04 14.76 13.76
N PRO A 91 -18.23 14.37 14.25
CA PRO A 91 -19.39 14.18 13.38
C PRO A 91 -19.69 15.45 12.60
N PHE A 92 -19.93 15.32 11.30
CA PHE A 92 -20.27 16.45 10.44
C PHE A 92 -21.54 16.14 9.63
N TRP A 93 -22.44 17.12 9.56
CA TRP A 93 -23.79 16.98 9.01
C TRP A 93 -23.89 17.44 7.53
N GLY A 94 -22.79 17.89 6.94
CA GLY A 94 -22.73 18.33 5.54
C GLY A 94 -22.89 17.18 4.53
N ARG A 95 -23.21 17.54 3.29
CA ARG A 95 -23.33 16.62 2.17
C ARG A 95 -22.01 16.51 1.41
N TRP A 96 -21.86 15.44 0.63
CA TRP A 96 -20.65 15.20 -0.17
C TRP A 96 -20.34 16.29 -1.21
N ASP A 97 -21.34 17.09 -1.63
CA ASP A 97 -21.23 18.15 -2.62
C ASP A 97 -21.25 19.58 -2.04
N ASP A 98 -21.29 19.71 -0.71
CA ASP A 98 -21.27 21.00 -0.02
C ASP A 98 -19.83 21.57 0.02
N VAL A 99 -19.70 22.91 -0.01
CA VAL A 99 -18.45 23.56 0.41
C VAL A 99 -18.47 23.69 1.91
N ILE A 100 -17.39 23.29 2.56
CA ILE A 100 -17.24 23.41 4.01
C ILE A 100 -16.40 24.63 4.32
N LEU A 101 -16.79 25.32 5.37
CA LEU A 101 -16.20 26.56 5.82
C LEU A 101 -16.00 26.49 7.33
N ALA A 102 -15.06 27.26 7.82
CA ALA A 102 -14.74 27.42 9.23
C ALA A 102 -14.73 28.90 9.61
N GLY A 103 -15.10 29.20 10.85
CA GLY A 103 -15.09 30.55 11.41
C GLY A 103 -15.90 30.69 12.71
N ASP A 104 -15.76 31.84 13.36
CA ASP A 104 -16.44 32.26 14.59
C ASP A 104 -17.79 32.92 14.26
N PHE A 105 -18.78 32.09 13.98
CA PHE A 105 -20.11 32.56 13.57
C PHE A 105 -20.95 33.16 14.71
N ASN A 106 -20.45 33.24 15.95
CA ASN A 106 -21.19 33.79 17.09
C ASN A 106 -20.42 34.79 17.96
N GLY A 107 -19.18 35.10 17.61
CA GLY A 107 -18.32 36.08 18.27
C GLY A 107 -17.88 35.65 19.66
N ASP A 108 -17.71 34.36 19.91
CA ASP A 108 -17.22 33.85 21.20
C ASP A 108 -15.72 33.52 21.22
N GLY A 109 -15.05 33.71 20.08
CA GLY A 109 -13.65 33.45 19.83
C GLY A 109 -13.33 31.99 19.49
N CYS A 110 -14.34 31.15 19.26
CA CYS A 110 -14.16 29.75 18.90
C CYS A 110 -14.62 29.47 17.47
N ASP A 111 -13.78 28.85 16.66
CA ASP A 111 -14.18 28.48 15.32
C ASP A 111 -15.03 27.22 15.29
N THR A 112 -16.01 27.28 14.39
CA THR A 112 -16.99 26.22 14.18
C THR A 112 -17.18 25.97 12.69
N LEU A 113 -18.18 25.18 12.31
CA LEU A 113 -18.31 24.68 10.94
C LEU A 113 -19.59 25.16 10.28
N ALA A 114 -19.47 25.42 8.98
CA ALA A 114 -20.54 25.83 8.11
C ALA A 114 -20.51 25.07 6.78
N THR A 115 -21.67 24.98 6.12
CA THR A 115 -21.76 24.46 4.74
C THR A 115 -22.40 25.47 3.81
N TYR A 116 -21.91 25.55 2.59
CA TYR A 116 -22.54 26.25 1.48
C TYR A 116 -22.92 25.26 0.36
N GLN A 117 -24.22 25.16 0.10
CA GLN A 117 -24.75 24.32 -0.97
C GLN A 117 -24.59 25.01 -2.32
N ARG A 118 -23.62 24.56 -3.13
CA ARG A 118 -23.28 25.18 -4.43
C ARG A 118 -24.45 25.31 -5.40
N VAL A 119 -25.46 24.44 -5.30
CA VAL A 119 -26.61 24.39 -6.21
C VAL A 119 -27.75 25.31 -5.76
N SER A 120 -27.93 25.52 -4.47
CA SER A 120 -29.08 26.26 -3.92
C SER A 120 -28.71 27.63 -3.35
N GLY A 121 -27.43 27.85 -3.01
CA GLY A 121 -26.98 29.01 -2.24
C GLY A 121 -27.44 28.96 -0.77
N LEU A 122 -27.89 27.80 -0.28
CA LEU A 122 -28.28 27.60 1.11
C LEU A 122 -27.03 27.45 1.97
N ILE A 123 -27.00 28.20 3.05
CA ILE A 123 -25.97 28.15 4.08
C ILE A 123 -26.57 27.54 5.33
N HIS A 124 -25.79 26.69 5.97
CA HIS A 124 -26.06 26.18 7.30
C HIS A 124 -24.85 26.51 8.17
N LEU A 125 -25.07 27.11 9.34
CA LEU A 125 -24.03 27.42 10.32
C LEU A 125 -24.33 26.72 11.64
N SER A 126 -23.31 26.13 12.25
CA SER A 126 -23.37 25.65 13.63
C SER A 126 -22.54 26.54 14.52
N ASN A 127 -23.08 27.00 15.64
CA ASN A 127 -22.33 27.80 16.64
C ASN A 127 -21.70 26.90 17.71
N SER A 128 -21.55 25.61 17.43
CA SER A 128 -20.92 24.64 18.32
C SER A 128 -20.36 23.48 17.51
N LEU A 129 -19.09 23.16 17.74
CA LEU A 129 -18.42 22.08 17.05
C LEU A 129 -19.10 20.72 17.32
N GLY A 130 -19.24 19.90 16.27
CA GLY A 130 -19.90 18.58 16.33
C GLY A 130 -21.42 18.61 16.56
N SER A 131 -22.05 19.79 16.51
CA SER A 131 -23.50 19.96 16.64
C SER A 131 -24.18 20.26 15.29
N GLU A 132 -25.46 19.92 15.20
CA GLU A 132 -26.32 20.28 14.05
C GLU A 132 -26.44 21.80 13.89
N PRO A 133 -26.67 22.30 12.66
CA PRO A 133 -26.70 23.73 12.39
C PRO A 133 -27.88 24.40 13.10
N THR A 134 -27.63 25.60 13.62
CA THR A 134 -28.62 26.42 14.32
C THR A 134 -29.08 27.62 13.52
N VAL A 135 -28.35 27.98 12.46
CA VAL A 135 -28.66 29.11 11.57
C VAL A 135 -28.70 28.62 10.13
N GLU A 136 -29.75 29.02 9.40
CA GLU A 136 -29.92 28.69 7.99
C GLU A 136 -30.43 29.91 7.22
N TYR A 137 -29.78 30.25 6.11
CA TYR A 137 -30.21 31.34 5.22
C TYR A 137 -29.66 31.17 3.81
N TYR A 138 -30.22 31.93 2.87
CA TYR A 138 -29.77 31.94 1.48
C TYR A 138 -28.93 33.18 1.19
N PHE A 139 -27.80 32.99 0.52
CA PHE A 139 -26.99 34.07 -0.04
C PHE A 139 -26.29 33.59 -1.32
N GLY A 140 -26.21 34.44 -2.34
CA GLY A 140 -25.60 34.09 -3.61
C GLY A 140 -26.51 33.39 -4.62
N ILE A 141 -25.88 32.89 -5.69
CA ILE A 141 -26.52 32.10 -6.75
C ILE A 141 -25.68 30.83 -7.02
N PRO A 142 -26.23 29.86 -7.79
CA PRO A 142 -25.51 28.64 -8.07
C PRO A 142 -24.18 28.89 -8.80
N GLY A 143 -23.10 28.30 -8.28
CA GLY A 143 -21.75 28.46 -8.82
C GLY A 143 -20.91 29.58 -8.20
N ASP A 144 -21.46 30.42 -7.31
CA ASP A 144 -20.64 31.33 -6.51
C ASP A 144 -19.74 30.52 -5.55
N LYS A 145 -18.49 30.97 -5.37
CA LYS A 145 -17.48 30.35 -4.49
C LYS A 145 -17.44 31.07 -3.13
N PRO A 146 -17.73 30.40 -2.02
CA PRO A 146 -17.73 31.03 -0.71
C PRO A 146 -16.34 31.15 -0.07
N PHE A 147 -16.19 32.10 0.83
CA PHE A 147 -15.09 32.27 1.78
C PHE A 147 -15.64 32.96 3.05
N VAL A 148 -14.87 32.96 4.14
CA VAL A 148 -15.30 33.43 5.47
C VAL A 148 -14.28 34.43 6.03
N GLY A 149 -14.77 35.39 6.81
CA GLY A 149 -13.99 36.29 7.66
C GLY A 149 -14.85 37.39 8.31
N ASP A 150 -14.31 38.11 9.29
CA ASP A 150 -14.90 39.28 9.94
C ASP A 150 -14.70 40.52 9.05
N PHE A 151 -15.69 40.85 8.24
CA PHE A 151 -15.55 41.92 7.25
C PHE A 151 -15.89 43.32 7.78
N ASP A 152 -16.45 43.43 9.00
CA ASP A 152 -16.93 44.69 9.56
C ASP A 152 -16.45 45.02 10.99
N GLU A 153 -15.50 44.23 11.52
CA GLU A 153 -14.78 44.41 12.79
C GLU A 153 -15.70 44.23 14.02
N ASP A 154 -16.75 43.41 13.93
CA ASP A 154 -17.65 43.14 15.05
C ASP A 154 -17.28 41.87 15.84
N GLY A 155 -16.28 41.13 15.37
CA GLY A 155 -15.78 39.88 15.92
C GLY A 155 -16.56 38.66 15.51
N VAL A 156 -17.49 38.77 14.54
CA VAL A 156 -18.27 37.65 14.00
C VAL A 156 -17.87 37.39 12.55
N ASP A 157 -17.49 36.16 12.26
CA ASP A 157 -17.15 35.75 10.90
C ASP A 157 -18.40 35.64 10.02
N GLU A 158 -18.37 36.22 8.83
CA GLU A 158 -19.47 36.12 7.87
C GLU A 158 -19.06 35.62 6.49
N LEU A 159 -20.05 35.56 5.60
CA LEU A 159 -19.89 34.93 4.29
C LEU A 159 -19.55 35.94 3.20
N GLY A 160 -18.41 35.71 2.57
CA GLY A 160 -18.04 36.27 1.27
C GLY A 160 -18.35 35.29 0.13
N LEU A 161 -18.70 35.80 -1.04
CA LEU A 161 -18.94 35.02 -2.25
C LEU A 161 -18.20 35.63 -3.44
N HIS A 162 -17.52 34.81 -4.22
CA HIS A 162 -16.95 35.21 -5.51
C HIS A 162 -17.70 34.58 -6.67
N ARG A 163 -18.13 35.43 -7.60
CA ARG A 163 -18.81 35.03 -8.82
C ARG A 163 -17.85 34.95 -9.98
N GLU A 164 -17.47 33.74 -10.34
CA GLU A 164 -16.52 33.49 -11.42
C GLU A 164 -16.96 34.09 -12.76
N SER A 165 -18.25 34.07 -13.08
CA SER A 165 -18.75 34.59 -14.35
C SER A 165 -18.50 36.09 -14.56
N SER A 166 -18.23 36.83 -13.48
CA SER A 166 -18.08 38.28 -13.51
C SER A 166 -16.86 38.82 -12.76
N GLY A 167 -16.20 38.03 -11.91
CA GLY A 167 -15.10 38.48 -11.05
C GLY A 167 -15.56 39.36 -9.88
N PHE A 168 -16.84 39.28 -9.50
CA PHE A 168 -17.39 40.07 -8.40
C PHE A 168 -17.25 39.32 -7.09
N VAL A 169 -16.83 40.05 -6.07
CA VAL A 169 -16.92 39.66 -4.66
C VAL A 169 -18.16 40.31 -4.07
N TYR A 170 -18.93 39.52 -3.31
CA TYR A 170 -20.10 39.92 -2.54
C TYR A 170 -19.85 39.58 -1.08
N MET A 171 -20.05 40.53 -0.17
CA MET A 171 -19.92 40.31 1.27
C MET A 171 -21.24 40.61 1.97
N ARG A 172 -21.51 39.86 3.03
CA ARG A 172 -22.73 39.97 3.80
C ARG A 172 -22.39 39.93 5.28
N PHE A 173 -22.64 41.03 5.99
CA PHE A 173 -22.23 41.24 7.39
C PHE A 173 -23.28 40.75 8.39
N THR A 174 -24.11 39.78 7.98
CA THR A 174 -25.23 39.27 8.79
C THR A 174 -25.60 37.85 8.37
N HIS A 175 -25.85 36.95 9.33
CA HIS A 175 -26.29 35.57 9.07
C HIS A 175 -27.82 35.42 8.90
N ASP A 176 -28.45 36.32 8.16
CA ASP A 176 -29.86 36.20 7.77
C ASP A 176 -30.03 36.39 6.26
N ILE A 177 -31.25 36.25 5.73
CA ILE A 177 -31.50 36.40 4.29
C ILE A 177 -31.45 37.88 3.86
N GLY A 178 -30.71 38.19 2.79
CA GLY A 178 -30.62 39.56 2.30
C GLY A 178 -29.73 39.76 1.07
N PHE A 179 -29.53 41.03 0.71
CA PHE A 179 -28.59 41.44 -0.35
C PHE A 179 -27.18 41.57 0.23
N ALA A 180 -26.17 41.59 -0.63
CA ALA A 180 -24.80 41.89 -0.20
C ALA A 180 -24.70 43.33 0.33
N ASP A 181 -23.94 43.50 1.42
CA ASP A 181 -23.63 44.78 2.04
C ASP A 181 -22.48 45.48 1.30
N ALA A 182 -21.56 44.69 0.73
CA ALA A 182 -20.52 45.17 -0.17
C ALA A 182 -20.45 44.34 -1.47
N GLU A 183 -20.15 45.03 -2.58
CA GLU A 183 -19.91 44.42 -3.89
C GLU A 183 -18.78 45.16 -4.62
N PHE A 184 -17.74 44.44 -5.03
CA PHE A 184 -16.60 44.99 -5.78
C PHE A 184 -15.94 43.93 -6.65
N PHE A 185 -15.06 44.35 -7.58
CA PHE A 185 -14.29 43.39 -8.37
C PHE A 185 -12.95 43.08 -7.71
N TYR A 186 -12.67 41.79 -7.56
CA TYR A 186 -11.35 41.30 -7.19
C TYR A 186 -11.23 39.82 -7.58
N GLY A 187 -10.12 39.43 -8.19
CA GLY A 187 -9.92 38.08 -8.75
C GLY A 187 -10.45 37.89 -10.18
N ILE A 188 -10.17 36.72 -10.74
CA ILE A 188 -10.61 36.25 -12.06
C ILE A 188 -11.19 34.82 -11.96
N PRO A 189 -11.80 34.25 -13.02
CA PRO A 189 -12.23 32.85 -13.00
C PRO A 189 -11.08 31.90 -12.64
N ASP A 190 -11.39 30.80 -11.96
CA ASP A 190 -10.44 29.79 -11.45
C ASP A 190 -9.56 30.21 -10.26
N ASP A 191 -9.55 31.49 -9.88
CA ASP A 191 -8.91 31.91 -8.64
C ASP A 191 -9.55 31.19 -7.42
N ARG A 192 -8.73 30.87 -6.42
CA ARG A 192 -9.12 30.28 -5.14
C ARG A 192 -9.05 31.37 -4.07
N LEU A 193 -10.16 31.61 -3.38
CA LEU A 193 -10.30 32.74 -2.46
C LEU A 193 -10.10 32.33 -1.01
N VAL A 194 -9.57 33.27 -0.24
CA VAL A 194 -9.46 33.21 1.21
C VAL A 194 -9.54 34.64 1.76
N ALA A 195 -9.94 34.81 3.01
CA ALA A 195 -9.86 36.08 3.71
C ALA A 195 -9.09 35.92 5.03
N GLY A 196 -8.61 37.04 5.55
CA GLY A 196 -7.93 37.15 6.84
C GLY A 196 -7.49 38.59 7.10
N ASP A 197 -7.11 38.89 8.34
CA ASP A 197 -6.62 40.20 8.76
C ASP A 197 -5.15 40.34 8.40
N TRP A 198 -4.90 40.59 7.13
CA TRP A 198 -3.53 40.63 6.61
C TRP A 198 -2.67 41.75 7.17
N ASN A 199 -3.25 42.83 7.71
CA ASN A 199 -2.49 44.01 8.12
C ASN A 199 -2.52 44.23 9.64
N GLY A 200 -3.31 43.44 10.38
CA GLY A 200 -3.46 43.51 11.83
C GLY A 200 -4.40 44.63 12.31
N ASP A 201 -5.36 45.06 11.48
CA ASP A 201 -6.32 46.12 11.82
C ASP A 201 -7.68 45.62 12.31
N GLY A 202 -7.87 44.29 12.36
CA GLY A 202 -9.08 43.61 12.81
C GLY A 202 -10.15 43.41 11.74
N ILE A 203 -9.89 43.80 10.48
CA ILE A 203 -10.82 43.58 9.37
C ILE A 203 -10.25 42.53 8.42
N ASP A 204 -10.99 41.46 8.23
CA ASP A 204 -10.65 40.45 7.24
C ASP A 204 -10.86 41.00 5.84
N THR A 205 -9.86 40.77 4.98
CA THR A 205 -9.89 41.29 3.61
C THR A 205 -9.55 40.21 2.60
N VAL A 206 -10.01 40.37 1.36
CA VAL A 206 -9.93 39.30 0.36
C VAL A 206 -8.52 39.09 -0.20
N ALA A 207 -8.11 37.83 -0.33
CA ALA A 207 -6.95 37.39 -1.10
C ALA A 207 -7.32 36.28 -2.10
N VAL A 208 -6.50 36.13 -3.14
CA VAL A 208 -6.68 35.10 -4.17
C VAL A 208 -5.38 34.36 -4.48
N MET A 209 -5.43 33.03 -4.49
CA MET A 209 -4.42 32.19 -5.12
C MET A 209 -4.82 31.93 -6.56
N ARG A 210 -3.92 32.24 -7.50
CA ARG A 210 -4.16 32.00 -8.93
C ARG A 210 -3.36 30.79 -9.42
N PRO A 211 -4.02 29.65 -9.70
CA PRO A 211 -3.34 28.48 -10.25
C PRO A 211 -2.65 28.74 -11.59
N GLY A 212 -3.22 29.63 -12.42
CA GLY A 212 -2.71 29.90 -13.76
C GLY A 212 -1.29 30.47 -13.84
N ASP A 213 -0.84 31.18 -12.79
CA ASP A 213 0.52 31.74 -12.70
C ASP A 213 1.24 31.37 -11.39
N GLY A 214 0.58 30.72 -10.44
CA GLY A 214 1.17 30.30 -9.17
C GLY A 214 1.42 31.45 -8.20
N ILE A 215 0.69 32.57 -8.34
CA ILE A 215 0.86 33.78 -7.53
C ILE A 215 -0.32 33.94 -6.56
N PHE A 216 0.01 34.27 -5.31
CA PHE A 216 -0.94 34.74 -4.31
C PHE A 216 -1.01 36.27 -4.36
N TYR A 217 -2.23 36.80 -4.38
CA TYR A 217 -2.54 38.23 -4.44
C TYR A 217 -3.37 38.64 -3.24
N LEU A 218 -2.88 39.59 -2.47
CA LEU A 218 -3.47 40.03 -1.21
C LEU A 218 -3.87 41.50 -1.30
N ARG A 219 -5.03 41.83 -0.74
CA ARG A 219 -5.53 43.20 -0.67
C ARG A 219 -5.98 43.52 0.75
N ASN A 220 -5.54 44.66 1.27
CA ASN A 220 -5.82 45.12 2.64
C ASN A 220 -7.10 45.97 2.75
N GLU A 221 -7.97 45.94 1.73
CA GLU A 221 -9.22 46.70 1.70
C GLU A 221 -10.30 45.97 0.89
N ASN A 222 -11.51 45.89 1.43
CA ASN A 222 -12.70 45.34 0.74
C ASN A 222 -13.32 46.33 -0.24
N SER A 223 -12.52 46.75 -1.21
CA SER A 223 -12.88 47.76 -2.22
C SER A 223 -12.25 47.42 -3.59
N LEU A 224 -12.71 48.06 -4.66
CA LEU A 224 -12.11 47.88 -5.99
C LEU A 224 -10.65 48.39 -6.01
N GLY A 225 -9.72 47.54 -6.44
CA GLY A 225 -8.33 47.93 -6.66
C GLY A 225 -7.41 46.78 -7.06
N PHE A 226 -6.12 47.08 -7.16
CA PHE A 226 -5.08 46.07 -7.37
C PHE A 226 -4.69 45.42 -6.04
N ALA A 227 -3.97 44.30 -6.09
CA ALA A 227 -3.35 43.72 -4.90
C ALA A 227 -2.34 44.70 -4.29
N ASP A 228 -2.32 44.78 -2.96
CA ASP A 228 -1.33 45.53 -2.21
C ASP A 228 -0.02 44.74 -2.13
N GLU A 229 -0.13 43.41 -2.01
CA GLU A 229 1.00 42.48 -1.98
C GLU A 229 0.77 41.28 -2.92
N GLN A 230 1.87 40.73 -3.46
CA GLN A 230 1.83 39.53 -4.28
C GLN A 230 3.16 38.74 -4.21
N PHE A 231 3.08 37.40 -4.22
CA PHE A 231 4.25 36.53 -4.16
C PHE A 231 3.97 35.15 -4.79
N GLU A 232 5.02 34.44 -5.20
CA GLU A 232 4.93 33.10 -5.78
C GLU A 232 4.77 32.03 -4.69
N VAL A 233 3.90 31.04 -4.93
CA VAL A 233 3.57 29.94 -3.98
C VAL A 233 4.26 28.62 -4.36
N GLY A 234 4.90 28.57 -5.53
CA GLY A 234 5.69 27.43 -6.00
C GLY A 234 4.87 26.37 -6.75
N ASP A 235 3.75 25.91 -6.18
CA ASP A 235 2.86 24.93 -6.79
C ASP A 235 1.46 25.53 -7.09
N PRO A 236 0.97 25.44 -8.34
CA PRO A 236 -0.33 25.98 -8.72
C PRO A 236 -1.53 25.24 -8.12
N ASP A 237 -1.36 23.98 -7.68
CA ASP A 237 -2.45 23.13 -7.19
C ASP A 237 -2.67 23.25 -5.68
N TYR A 238 -1.90 24.09 -5.00
CA TYR A 238 -2.06 24.37 -3.58
C TYR A 238 -3.37 25.07 -3.24
N VAL A 239 -4.03 24.60 -2.18
CA VAL A 239 -5.24 25.22 -1.62
C VAL A 239 -4.81 26.28 -0.60
N PRO A 240 -5.20 27.57 -0.78
CA PRO A 240 -4.88 28.60 0.19
C PRO A 240 -5.74 28.47 1.44
N VAL A 241 -5.14 28.74 2.59
CA VAL A 241 -5.79 28.90 3.91
C VAL A 241 -5.23 30.16 4.58
N ALA A 242 -5.92 30.67 5.59
CA ALA A 242 -5.50 31.85 6.35
C ALA A 242 -5.78 31.64 7.83
N GLY A 243 -5.04 32.36 8.67
CA GLY A 243 -5.23 32.40 10.11
C GLY A 243 -3.96 32.82 10.84
N THR A 244 -4.08 32.92 12.16
CA THR A 244 -3.02 33.21 13.11
C THR A 244 -2.37 31.91 13.59
N PHE A 245 -1.43 31.40 12.78
CA PHE A 245 -0.79 30.10 13.05
C PHE A 245 0.25 30.13 14.19
N GLY A 246 0.09 29.21 15.14
CA GLY A 246 1.07 28.88 16.16
C GLY A 246 2.13 27.87 15.68
N ARG A 247 3.06 27.51 16.57
CA ARG A 247 4.07 26.49 16.26
C ARG A 247 3.48 25.09 16.35
N LEU A 248 3.05 24.54 15.23
CA LEU A 248 2.58 23.17 15.12
C LEU A 248 3.80 22.25 14.93
N GLN A 249 4.06 21.34 15.89
CA GLN A 249 5.12 20.34 15.68
C GLN A 249 4.61 19.28 14.70
N SER A 250 5.37 19.03 13.64
CA SER A 250 5.05 18.04 12.61
C SER A 250 5.04 16.63 13.23
N PRO A 251 4.02 15.78 12.95
CA PRO A 251 4.23 14.35 12.99
C PRO A 251 5.18 13.99 11.83
N PRO A 252 5.89 12.85 11.92
CA PRO A 252 6.66 12.37 10.77
C PRO A 252 5.72 12.15 9.58
N GLU A 253 6.22 12.44 8.37
CA GLU A 253 5.57 12.10 7.10
C GLU A 253 5.03 10.67 7.17
N PRO A 254 3.75 10.41 6.78
CA PRO A 254 3.24 9.05 6.67
C PRO A 254 4.24 8.24 5.85
N GLN A 255 4.91 7.30 6.49
CA GLN A 255 5.84 6.45 5.78
C GLN A 255 5.01 5.62 4.80
N PRO A 256 5.45 5.46 3.54
CA PRO A 256 4.78 4.57 2.60
C PRO A 256 4.55 3.21 3.24
N ARG A 257 3.35 2.64 3.09
CA ARG A 257 3.10 1.29 3.58
C ARG A 257 4.10 0.35 2.91
N SER A 258 4.64 -0.58 3.68
CA SER A 258 5.60 -1.54 3.18
C SER A 258 5.49 -2.86 3.89
N PHE A 259 5.84 -3.92 3.18
CA PHE A 259 5.87 -5.27 3.70
C PHE A 259 6.92 -6.10 2.97
N THR A 260 7.27 -7.23 3.56
CA THR A 260 8.27 -8.15 3.04
C THR A 260 7.68 -9.53 2.80
N ILE A 261 8.07 -10.14 1.68
CA ILE A 261 7.65 -11.49 1.31
C ILE A 261 8.86 -12.43 1.44
N ALA A 262 8.67 -13.63 1.97
CA ALA A 262 9.62 -14.75 1.83
C ALA A 262 9.00 -15.86 1.00
N ALA A 263 9.69 -16.34 -0.04
CA ALA A 263 9.22 -17.46 -0.85
C ALA A 263 10.31 -18.48 -1.17
N THR A 264 9.91 -19.73 -1.36
CA THR A 264 10.83 -20.86 -1.55
C THR A 264 10.35 -21.84 -2.61
N GLY A 265 11.23 -22.76 -2.99
CA GLY A 265 10.97 -23.79 -4.00
C GLY A 265 10.18 -25.02 -3.52
N ASP A 266 10.34 -26.12 -4.26
CA ASP A 266 9.49 -27.31 -4.16
C ASP A 266 9.63 -28.08 -2.84
N VAL A 267 8.52 -28.35 -2.17
CA VAL A 267 8.43 -29.34 -1.07
C VAL A 267 8.10 -30.71 -1.65
N LEU A 268 9.14 -31.49 -1.96
CA LEU A 268 9.04 -32.76 -2.67
C LEU A 268 9.54 -33.95 -1.82
N ILE A 269 8.64 -34.48 -0.99
CA ILE A 269 8.98 -35.48 0.04
C ILE A 269 9.16 -36.89 -0.56
N HIS A 270 10.41 -37.22 -0.87
CA HIS A 270 10.83 -38.57 -1.25
C HIS A 270 10.96 -39.49 -0.03
N SER A 271 11.03 -40.81 -0.28
CA SER A 271 11.11 -41.79 0.82
C SER A 271 12.27 -41.57 1.79
N ALA A 272 13.45 -41.25 1.29
CA ALA A 272 14.62 -40.96 2.13
C ALA A 272 14.43 -39.73 3.04
N VAL A 273 13.62 -38.75 2.60
CA VAL A 273 13.30 -37.56 3.38
C VAL A 273 12.44 -37.96 4.58
N TRP A 274 11.31 -38.65 4.36
CA TRP A 274 10.49 -39.07 5.50
C TRP A 274 11.18 -40.14 6.36
N GLU A 275 12.10 -40.94 5.83
CA GLU A 275 12.93 -41.87 6.62
C GLU A 275 13.84 -41.10 7.58
N SER A 276 14.37 -39.95 7.14
CA SER A 276 15.10 -39.04 8.02
C SER A 276 14.19 -38.45 9.09
N ALA A 277 12.94 -38.13 8.75
CA ALA A 277 11.96 -37.63 9.72
C ALA A 277 11.56 -38.70 10.76
N GLN A 278 11.45 -39.97 10.35
CA GLN A 278 11.26 -41.09 11.27
C GLN A 278 12.45 -41.25 12.22
N ALA A 279 13.67 -41.08 11.71
CA ALA A 279 14.88 -41.12 12.52
C ALA A 279 14.93 -39.98 13.55
N TYR A 280 14.47 -38.78 13.20
CA TYR A 280 14.37 -37.65 14.13
C TYR A 280 13.30 -37.85 15.22
N ASP A 281 12.14 -38.43 14.87
CA ASP A 281 11.08 -38.73 15.84
C ASP A 281 11.49 -39.82 16.85
N GLY A 282 12.05 -40.93 16.36
CA GLY A 282 12.55 -42.03 17.20
C GLY A 282 11.47 -42.87 17.92
N ALA A 283 10.18 -42.56 17.76
CA ALA A 283 9.04 -43.22 18.41
C ALA A 283 8.04 -43.85 17.42
N GLY A 284 8.33 -43.83 16.12
CA GLY A 284 7.52 -44.44 15.06
C GLY A 284 6.57 -43.48 14.34
N GLY A 285 6.67 -42.18 14.60
CA GLY A 285 6.05 -41.09 13.85
C GLY A 285 7.02 -40.44 12.85
N TYR A 286 6.79 -39.16 12.54
CA TYR A 286 7.63 -38.36 11.65
C TYR A 286 7.90 -37.00 12.31
N ASP A 287 9.16 -36.58 12.38
CA ASP A 287 9.54 -35.22 12.80
C ASP A 287 10.37 -34.53 11.71
N PHE A 288 9.74 -33.62 10.98
CA PHE A 288 10.39 -32.83 9.92
C PHE A 288 11.02 -31.55 10.45
N ARG A 289 10.73 -31.13 11.69
CA ARG A 289 11.18 -29.82 12.22
C ARG A 289 12.69 -29.64 12.16
N PRO A 290 13.55 -30.64 12.49
CA PRO A 290 15.00 -30.48 12.38
C PRO A 290 15.50 -30.17 10.97
N MET A 291 14.74 -30.54 9.93
CA MET A 291 15.09 -30.29 8.54
C MET A 291 14.87 -28.83 8.15
N PHE A 292 13.77 -28.25 8.61
CA PHE A 292 13.34 -26.87 8.31
C PHE A 292 13.93 -25.84 9.28
N GLU A 293 14.29 -26.23 10.50
CA GLU A 293 14.75 -25.33 11.56
C GLU A 293 15.82 -24.30 11.14
N PRO A 294 16.82 -24.62 10.29
CA PRO A 294 17.80 -23.61 9.87
C PRO A 294 17.21 -22.43 9.09
N LEU A 295 15.99 -22.54 8.56
CA LEU A 295 15.30 -21.47 7.83
C LEU A 295 14.57 -20.49 8.76
N ARG A 296 14.27 -20.89 10.01
CA ARG A 296 13.35 -20.20 10.92
C ARG A 296 13.56 -18.68 10.92
N SER A 297 14.77 -18.23 11.23
CA SER A 297 15.06 -16.80 11.40
C SER A 297 14.89 -15.98 10.12
N ARG A 298 14.96 -16.61 8.94
CA ARG A 298 14.82 -15.93 7.65
C ARG A 298 13.37 -15.92 7.18
N ILE A 299 12.60 -16.95 7.53
CA ILE A 299 11.17 -17.06 7.23
C ILE A 299 10.34 -16.18 8.19
N GLU A 300 10.56 -16.29 9.51
CA GLU A 300 9.88 -15.46 10.53
C GLU A 300 10.20 -13.95 10.41
N ALA A 301 11.22 -13.58 9.64
CA ALA A 301 11.57 -12.18 9.40
C ALA A 301 10.75 -11.51 8.29
N ALA A 302 9.97 -12.28 7.52
CA ALA A 302 9.07 -11.75 6.50
C ALA A 302 7.68 -11.50 7.10
N ASP A 303 6.97 -10.50 6.55
CA ASP A 303 5.59 -10.22 6.93
C ASP A 303 4.59 -11.20 6.27
N LEU A 304 4.97 -11.78 5.12
CA LEU A 304 4.24 -12.85 4.44
C LEU A 304 5.20 -13.91 3.89
N ALA A 305 5.11 -15.14 4.39
CA ALA A 305 5.93 -16.26 3.96
C ALA A 305 5.13 -17.32 3.18
N ILE A 306 5.58 -17.62 1.96
CA ILE A 306 4.90 -18.48 0.99
C ILE A 306 5.75 -19.72 0.68
N CYS A 307 5.17 -20.89 0.95
CA CYS A 307 5.72 -22.18 0.61
C CYS A 307 5.18 -22.70 -0.74
N HIS A 308 5.81 -23.72 -1.33
CA HIS A 308 5.21 -24.50 -2.41
C HIS A 308 5.02 -25.96 -2.02
N MET A 309 3.78 -26.34 -1.74
CA MET A 309 3.41 -27.70 -1.40
C MET A 309 3.12 -28.50 -2.68
N GLU A 310 4.17 -29.07 -3.25
CA GLU A 310 4.08 -29.80 -4.52
C GLU A 310 3.27 -31.09 -4.40
N VAL A 311 3.42 -31.83 -3.30
CA VAL A 311 2.87 -33.20 -3.17
C VAL A 311 1.71 -33.28 -2.18
N PRO A 312 0.76 -34.22 -2.38
CA PRO A 312 -0.38 -34.34 -1.49
C PRO A 312 0.01 -34.89 -0.12
N LEU A 313 -0.65 -34.41 0.92
CA LEU A 313 -0.44 -34.81 2.31
C LEU A 313 -1.46 -35.87 2.74
N SER A 314 -1.03 -36.78 3.62
CA SER A 314 -1.89 -37.79 4.22
C SER A 314 -2.47 -37.31 5.54
N LYS A 315 -3.77 -37.10 5.62
CA LYS A 315 -4.45 -36.69 6.87
C LYS A 315 -4.23 -37.62 8.08
N ASP A 316 -3.90 -38.89 7.85
CA ASP A 316 -3.80 -39.94 8.88
C ASP A 316 -2.54 -40.81 8.76
N ASN A 317 -1.55 -40.36 7.97
CA ASN A 317 -0.32 -41.09 7.65
C ASN A 317 -0.53 -42.49 7.05
N ARG A 318 -1.69 -42.76 6.43
CA ARG A 318 -1.93 -44.02 5.73
C ARG A 318 -1.61 -43.93 4.24
N GLY A 319 -0.93 -44.97 3.75
CA GLY A 319 -0.61 -45.11 2.33
C GLY A 319 0.42 -44.09 1.85
N ILE A 320 1.32 -43.66 2.74
CA ILE A 320 2.50 -42.85 2.39
C ILE A 320 3.21 -43.48 1.20
N SER A 321 3.51 -42.66 0.19
CA SER A 321 4.12 -43.12 -1.05
C SER A 321 5.00 -42.03 -1.66
N SER A 322 6.03 -42.47 -2.39
CA SER A 322 7.05 -41.62 -3.01
C SER A 322 6.81 -41.58 -4.52
N TYR A 323 7.76 -41.01 -5.26
CA TYR A 323 7.82 -41.07 -6.71
C TYR A 323 7.47 -42.46 -7.26
N PRO A 324 6.63 -42.58 -8.32
CA PRO A 324 6.12 -41.49 -9.16
C PRO A 324 4.76 -40.92 -8.73
N SER A 325 4.15 -41.41 -7.64
CA SER A 325 2.84 -40.93 -7.18
C SER A 325 2.90 -40.72 -5.68
N PHE A 326 3.03 -39.47 -5.27
CA PHE A 326 3.36 -39.08 -3.93
C PHE A 326 2.14 -39.08 -3.00
N ARG A 327 2.41 -39.32 -1.72
CA ARG A 327 1.57 -38.99 -0.57
C ARG A 327 2.51 -38.84 0.62
N ALA A 328 2.73 -37.62 1.06
CA ALA A 328 3.65 -37.31 2.15
C ALA A 328 2.96 -37.36 3.53
N PRO A 329 3.71 -37.56 4.63
CA PRO A 329 3.15 -37.48 5.97
C PRO A 329 2.62 -36.07 6.29
N ARG A 330 1.57 -35.97 7.09
CA ARG A 330 0.98 -34.65 7.46
C ARG A 330 1.93 -33.76 8.24
N GLU A 331 2.86 -34.34 9.00
CA GLU A 331 3.79 -33.61 9.87
C GLU A 331 4.76 -32.70 9.10
N VAL A 332 4.78 -32.78 7.76
CA VAL A 332 5.43 -31.80 6.89
C VAL A 332 4.80 -30.42 7.06
N ALA A 333 3.47 -30.34 7.13
CA ALA A 333 2.76 -29.07 7.36
C ALA A 333 3.09 -28.49 8.74
N ASP A 334 3.20 -29.34 9.77
CA ASP A 334 3.59 -28.91 11.12
C ASP A 334 4.99 -28.28 11.10
N ALA A 335 5.94 -28.83 10.35
CA ALA A 335 7.30 -28.29 10.25
C ALA A 335 7.36 -26.98 9.46
N ILE A 336 6.53 -26.85 8.42
CA ILE A 336 6.39 -25.61 7.62
C ILE A 336 5.80 -24.50 8.48
N ALA A 337 4.67 -24.74 9.14
CA ALA A 337 4.07 -23.78 10.07
C ALA A 337 5.02 -23.43 11.22
N ALA A 338 5.75 -24.43 11.74
CA ALA A 338 6.66 -24.23 12.85
C ALA A 338 7.84 -23.30 12.54
N VAL A 339 8.21 -23.07 11.28
CA VAL A 339 9.27 -22.12 10.90
C VAL A 339 8.74 -20.77 10.39
N GLY A 340 7.41 -20.56 10.44
CA GLY A 340 6.78 -19.26 10.20
C GLY A 340 6.25 -19.04 8.78
N PHE A 341 6.03 -20.10 7.98
CA PHE A 341 5.27 -19.93 6.73
C PHE A 341 3.81 -19.64 7.06
N ASP A 342 3.19 -18.73 6.30
CA ASP A 342 1.78 -18.34 6.46
C ASP A 342 0.87 -19.10 5.49
N THR A 343 1.37 -19.38 4.29
CA THR A 343 0.59 -20.00 3.23
C THR A 343 1.44 -20.87 2.30
N CYS A 344 0.78 -21.74 1.54
CA CYS A 344 1.40 -22.55 0.51
C CYS A 344 0.64 -22.47 -0.82
N SER A 345 1.37 -22.30 -1.92
CA SER A 345 0.83 -22.65 -3.24
C SER A 345 0.73 -24.17 -3.37
N THR A 346 -0.36 -24.67 -3.95
CA THR A 346 -0.66 -26.12 -4.04
C THR A 346 -0.90 -26.61 -5.47
N ALA A 347 -1.00 -25.72 -6.46
CA ALA A 347 -1.13 -26.12 -7.86
C ALA A 347 0.21 -26.68 -8.37
N SER A 348 0.24 -27.98 -8.64
CA SER A 348 1.40 -28.70 -9.14
C SER A 348 0.96 -29.86 -10.04
N ASN A 349 1.94 -30.47 -10.71
CA ASN A 349 1.70 -31.71 -11.44
C ASN A 349 1.39 -32.92 -10.56
N HIS A 350 1.63 -32.80 -9.26
CA HIS A 350 1.40 -33.83 -8.25
C HIS A 350 0.15 -33.60 -7.39
N THR A 351 -0.52 -32.45 -7.48
CA THR A 351 -1.71 -32.10 -6.66
C THR A 351 -2.74 -33.22 -6.58
N ILE A 352 -3.02 -33.88 -7.72
CA ILE A 352 -4.03 -34.94 -7.82
C ILE A 352 -3.44 -36.35 -7.92
N ASP A 353 -2.22 -36.58 -7.45
CA ASP A 353 -1.60 -37.92 -7.41
C ASP A 353 -2.46 -38.95 -6.66
N LYS A 354 -3.27 -38.47 -5.72
CA LYS A 354 -4.24 -39.27 -4.94
C LYS A 354 -5.70 -38.91 -5.27
N GLY A 355 -5.91 -38.37 -6.46
CA GLY A 355 -7.19 -37.86 -6.94
C GLY A 355 -7.68 -36.65 -6.14
N VAL A 356 -8.95 -36.29 -6.38
CA VAL A 356 -9.63 -35.15 -5.73
C VAL A 356 -9.60 -35.27 -4.20
N GLN A 357 -9.76 -36.48 -3.66
CA GLN A 357 -9.65 -36.68 -2.21
C GLN A 357 -8.25 -36.38 -1.67
N GLY A 358 -7.20 -36.61 -2.47
CA GLY A 358 -5.83 -36.24 -2.12
C GLY A 358 -5.66 -34.73 -1.98
N ALA A 359 -6.19 -33.96 -2.93
CA ALA A 359 -6.20 -32.50 -2.85
C ALA A 359 -6.98 -32.03 -1.60
N ILE A 360 -8.21 -32.51 -1.40
CA ILE A 360 -9.03 -32.17 -0.22
C ILE A 360 -8.33 -32.52 1.10
N ASP A 361 -7.73 -33.72 1.19
CA ASP A 361 -7.00 -34.14 2.39
C ASP A 361 -5.77 -33.25 2.63
N THR A 362 -5.10 -32.80 1.57
CA THR A 362 -3.94 -31.90 1.65
C THR A 362 -4.33 -30.54 2.20
N LEU A 363 -5.35 -29.92 1.61
CA LEU A 363 -5.86 -28.64 2.08
C LEU A 363 -6.31 -28.75 3.55
N GLY A 364 -6.98 -29.84 3.94
CA GLY A 364 -7.43 -30.03 5.32
C GLY A 364 -6.27 -30.17 6.32
N VAL A 365 -5.14 -30.71 5.88
CA VAL A 365 -3.91 -30.76 6.70
C VAL A 365 -3.27 -29.38 6.82
N LEU A 366 -3.23 -28.59 5.73
CA LEU A 366 -2.72 -27.21 5.76
C LEU A 366 -3.56 -26.33 6.70
N ASP A 367 -4.89 -26.35 6.58
CA ASP A 367 -5.79 -25.62 7.47
C ASP A 367 -5.57 -26.00 8.94
N SER A 368 -5.39 -27.29 9.21
CA SER A 368 -5.18 -27.80 10.57
C SER A 368 -3.86 -27.34 11.18
N ALA A 369 -2.86 -27.05 10.33
CA ALA A 369 -1.58 -26.47 10.72
C ALA A 369 -1.61 -24.93 10.79
N GLY A 370 -2.73 -24.30 10.41
CA GLY A 370 -2.88 -22.84 10.36
C GLY A 370 -2.28 -22.19 9.11
N LEU A 371 -2.06 -22.97 8.05
CA LEU A 371 -1.50 -22.50 6.78
C LEU A 371 -2.63 -22.18 5.80
N GLY A 372 -2.56 -21.01 5.16
CA GLY A 372 -3.35 -20.70 3.97
C GLY A 372 -2.94 -21.56 2.78
N HIS A 373 -3.74 -21.53 1.72
CA HIS A 373 -3.44 -22.26 0.50
C HIS A 373 -4.03 -21.63 -0.77
N ALA A 374 -3.29 -21.65 -1.88
CA ALA A 374 -3.75 -21.14 -3.18
C ALA A 374 -3.50 -22.12 -4.34
N GLY A 375 -4.43 -22.19 -5.30
CA GLY A 375 -4.32 -22.97 -6.54
C GLY A 375 -5.00 -24.35 -6.53
N SER A 376 -5.72 -24.68 -5.46
CA SER A 376 -6.55 -25.90 -5.37
C SER A 376 -7.73 -25.63 -4.43
N ALA A 377 -8.91 -26.13 -4.78
CA ALA A 377 -10.12 -25.94 -3.97
C ALA A 377 -10.89 -27.25 -3.75
N ARG A 378 -11.70 -27.29 -2.68
CA ARG A 378 -12.59 -28.42 -2.35
C ARG A 378 -13.93 -28.32 -3.09
N GLY A 379 -14.28 -27.12 -3.56
CA GLY A 379 -15.49 -26.79 -4.29
C GLY A 379 -15.35 -25.47 -5.05
N PRO A 380 -16.29 -25.15 -5.96
CA PRO A 380 -16.21 -23.94 -6.79
C PRO A 380 -16.30 -22.64 -5.98
N GLU A 381 -16.92 -22.66 -4.79
CA GLU A 381 -17.01 -21.48 -3.90
C GLU A 381 -15.66 -21.11 -3.26
N GLU A 382 -14.71 -22.05 -3.24
CA GLU A 382 -13.36 -21.87 -2.70
C GLU A 382 -12.33 -21.64 -3.82
N ASP A 383 -12.74 -21.78 -5.08
CA ASP A 383 -11.91 -21.52 -6.26
C ASP A 383 -11.92 -20.03 -6.59
N VAL A 384 -11.36 -19.26 -5.66
CA VAL A 384 -11.20 -17.81 -5.73
C VAL A 384 -9.79 -17.44 -5.25
N PRO A 385 -9.25 -16.28 -5.67
CA PRO A 385 -7.96 -15.80 -5.18
C PRO A 385 -7.91 -15.75 -3.65
N SER A 386 -6.79 -16.16 -3.06
CA SER A 386 -6.58 -16.06 -1.62
C SER A 386 -6.12 -14.65 -1.26
N LEU A 387 -6.68 -14.04 -0.21
CA LEU A 387 -6.32 -12.71 0.24
C LEU A 387 -5.71 -12.75 1.64
N TYR A 388 -4.67 -11.95 1.87
CA TYR A 388 -3.95 -11.84 3.14
C TYR A 388 -3.80 -10.37 3.52
N GLU A 389 -4.07 -10.04 4.78
CA GLU A 389 -3.82 -8.70 5.33
C GLU A 389 -2.40 -8.63 5.89
N VAL A 390 -1.55 -7.80 5.29
CA VAL A 390 -0.12 -7.71 5.60
C VAL A 390 0.24 -6.24 5.84
N ASN A 391 0.52 -5.86 7.09
CA ASN A 391 0.84 -4.49 7.48
C ASN A 391 -0.15 -3.41 6.95
N GLY A 392 -1.45 -3.75 6.91
CA GLY A 392 -2.50 -2.86 6.40
C GLY A 392 -2.55 -2.79 4.87
N VAL A 393 -2.02 -3.81 4.18
CA VAL A 393 -2.08 -4.00 2.73
C VAL A 393 -2.77 -5.33 2.43
N THR A 394 -3.76 -5.34 1.55
CA THR A 394 -4.41 -6.60 1.13
C THR A 394 -3.60 -7.24 -0.01
N VAL A 395 -3.00 -8.40 0.22
CA VAL A 395 -2.18 -9.14 -0.74
C VAL A 395 -2.94 -10.33 -1.30
N GLY A 396 -3.10 -10.38 -2.63
CA GLY A 396 -3.69 -11.51 -3.35
C GLY A 396 -2.66 -12.58 -3.71
N HIS A 397 -3.02 -13.85 -3.59
CA HIS A 397 -2.19 -14.99 -3.99
C HIS A 397 -2.97 -15.94 -4.89
N ILE A 398 -2.41 -16.18 -6.07
CA ILE A 398 -2.95 -17.04 -7.11
C ILE A 398 -1.89 -18.08 -7.47
N SER A 399 -2.28 -19.31 -7.81
CA SER A 399 -1.32 -20.36 -8.18
C SER A 399 -1.83 -21.29 -9.27
N TYR A 400 -0.95 -21.64 -10.20
CA TYR A 400 -1.27 -22.43 -11.40
C TYR A 400 -0.18 -23.45 -11.75
N THR A 401 -0.57 -24.58 -12.33
CA THR A 401 0.36 -25.63 -12.79
C THR A 401 0.28 -25.93 -14.28
N TYR A 402 1.40 -26.28 -14.91
CA TYR A 402 1.45 -26.58 -16.34
C TYR A 402 0.67 -27.84 -16.76
N GLY A 403 0.42 -28.78 -15.84
CA GLY A 403 -0.22 -30.05 -16.14
C GLY A 403 -0.21 -31.00 -14.95
N LEU A 404 -0.74 -32.22 -15.11
CA LEU A 404 -1.05 -33.15 -14.00
C LEU A 404 -0.49 -34.57 -14.20
N ASN A 405 0.71 -34.70 -14.77
CA ASN A 405 1.38 -36.00 -15.01
C ASN A 405 0.51 -37.03 -15.78
N GLY A 406 -0.34 -36.55 -16.69
CA GLY A 406 -1.26 -37.38 -17.48
C GLY A 406 -2.55 -37.78 -16.77
N LEU A 407 -2.71 -37.42 -15.49
CA LEU A 407 -3.98 -37.48 -14.78
C LEU A 407 -4.92 -36.39 -15.30
N ARG A 408 -6.22 -36.58 -15.04
CA ARG A 408 -7.26 -35.62 -15.40
C ARG A 408 -8.19 -35.43 -14.23
N VAL A 409 -8.51 -34.18 -13.95
CA VAL A 409 -9.58 -33.83 -13.02
C VAL A 409 -10.91 -34.36 -13.59
N PRO A 410 -11.80 -34.93 -12.76
CA PRO A 410 -13.13 -35.31 -13.21
C PRO A 410 -13.91 -34.11 -13.76
N VAL A 411 -14.74 -34.34 -14.78
CA VAL A 411 -15.59 -33.30 -15.37
C VAL A 411 -16.50 -32.68 -14.30
N GLY A 412 -16.55 -31.36 -14.24
CA GLY A 412 -17.32 -30.60 -13.24
C GLY A 412 -16.61 -30.47 -11.90
N GLN A 413 -15.32 -30.80 -11.82
CA GLN A 413 -14.47 -30.63 -10.64
C GLN A 413 -13.19 -29.84 -10.94
N GLU A 414 -13.17 -29.08 -12.04
CA GLU A 414 -12.02 -28.34 -12.54
C GLU A 414 -11.38 -27.44 -11.46
N TYR A 415 -12.18 -26.92 -10.52
CA TYR A 415 -11.76 -26.20 -9.31
C TYR A 415 -10.75 -26.94 -8.41
N THR A 416 -10.57 -28.25 -8.61
CA THR A 416 -9.66 -29.06 -7.76
C THR A 416 -8.22 -28.58 -7.87
N VAL A 417 -7.80 -28.09 -9.04
CA VAL A 417 -6.44 -27.62 -9.28
C VAL A 417 -6.40 -26.70 -10.50
N ASN A 418 -5.76 -25.55 -10.33
CA ASN A 418 -5.68 -24.53 -11.36
C ASN A 418 -4.58 -24.91 -12.36
N VAL A 419 -4.95 -25.09 -13.62
CA VAL A 419 -4.05 -25.47 -14.71
C VAL A 419 -3.83 -24.27 -15.62
N ILE A 420 -2.58 -23.99 -15.99
CA ILE A 420 -2.20 -22.78 -16.73
C ILE A 420 -3.08 -22.59 -17.97
N ASP A 421 -3.85 -21.51 -17.91
CA ASP A 421 -4.56 -20.89 -19.02
C ASP A 421 -4.43 -19.38 -18.81
N GLU A 422 -3.86 -18.68 -19.78
CA GLU A 422 -3.52 -17.25 -19.64
C GLU A 422 -4.76 -16.40 -19.36
N ALA A 423 -5.88 -16.69 -20.00
CA ALA A 423 -7.12 -15.94 -19.79
C ALA A 423 -7.73 -16.20 -18.41
N ALA A 424 -7.63 -17.43 -17.90
CA ALA A 424 -8.05 -17.76 -16.54
C ALA A 424 -7.19 -17.05 -15.49
N ILE A 425 -5.86 -17.02 -15.68
CA ILE A 425 -4.94 -16.33 -14.78
C ILE A 425 -5.28 -14.84 -14.69
N LEU A 426 -5.46 -14.18 -15.84
CA LEU A 426 -5.81 -12.76 -15.88
C LEU A 426 -7.20 -12.48 -15.27
N ALA A 427 -8.17 -13.39 -15.46
CA ALA A 427 -9.48 -13.27 -14.83
C ALA A 427 -9.41 -13.40 -13.30
N ASP A 428 -8.58 -14.31 -12.78
CA ASP A 428 -8.36 -14.44 -11.33
C ASP A 428 -7.61 -13.22 -10.77
N ALA A 429 -6.65 -12.66 -11.50
CA ALA A 429 -5.95 -11.45 -11.11
C ALA A 429 -6.91 -10.25 -11.00
N ALA A 430 -7.76 -10.05 -12.02
CA ALA A 430 -8.81 -9.03 -11.99
C ALA A 430 -9.80 -9.26 -10.84
N LEU A 431 -10.21 -10.51 -10.59
CA LEU A 431 -11.08 -10.83 -9.45
C LEU A 431 -10.39 -10.52 -8.11
N ALA A 432 -9.08 -10.78 -7.98
CA ALA A 432 -8.35 -10.43 -6.76
C ALA A 432 -8.38 -8.92 -6.52
N ARG A 433 -8.19 -8.09 -7.56
CA ARG A 433 -8.35 -6.63 -7.47
C ARG A 433 -9.76 -6.22 -7.08
N GLU A 434 -10.79 -6.80 -7.70
CA GLU A 434 -12.20 -6.53 -7.38
C GLU A 434 -12.53 -6.84 -5.91
N LEU A 435 -11.86 -7.84 -5.34
CA LEU A 435 -11.98 -8.22 -3.93
C LEU A 435 -11.09 -7.39 -2.98
N GLY A 436 -10.33 -6.42 -3.50
CA GLY A 436 -9.55 -5.47 -2.72
C GLY A 436 -8.04 -5.70 -2.69
N ALA A 437 -7.49 -6.66 -3.45
CA ALA A 437 -6.04 -6.89 -3.48
C ALA A 437 -5.28 -5.66 -4.02
N GLU A 438 -4.36 -5.15 -3.23
CA GLU A 438 -3.47 -4.03 -3.56
C GLU A 438 -2.13 -4.51 -4.14
N PHE A 439 -1.73 -5.76 -3.88
CA PHE A 439 -0.58 -6.42 -4.51
C PHE A 439 -0.89 -7.90 -4.79
N ILE A 440 -0.59 -8.41 -5.99
CA ILE A 440 -0.96 -9.76 -6.45
C ILE A 440 0.29 -10.59 -6.76
N ILE A 441 0.38 -11.74 -6.11
CA ILE A 441 1.44 -12.72 -6.24
C ILE A 441 0.92 -13.93 -7.04
N LEU A 442 1.60 -14.25 -8.14
CA LEU A 442 1.30 -15.41 -8.98
C LEU A 442 2.36 -16.50 -8.84
N SER A 443 2.00 -17.61 -8.21
CA SER A 443 2.86 -18.80 -8.07
C SER A 443 2.68 -19.78 -9.24
N MET A 444 3.72 -19.94 -10.06
CA MET A 444 3.69 -20.74 -11.29
C MET A 444 4.50 -22.02 -11.17
N HIS A 445 3.85 -23.17 -11.26
CA HIS A 445 4.49 -24.48 -11.33
C HIS A 445 4.67 -24.89 -12.80
N TRP A 446 5.82 -24.55 -13.39
CA TRP A 446 6.04 -24.54 -14.84
C TRP A 446 7.49 -24.77 -15.30
N GLY A 447 7.70 -24.84 -16.61
CA GLY A 447 9.04 -24.97 -17.19
C GLY A 447 9.44 -26.41 -17.48
N ASN A 448 10.70 -26.59 -17.88
CA ASN A 448 11.24 -27.91 -18.18
C ASN A 448 12.12 -28.38 -17.02
N GLU A 449 11.83 -29.55 -16.47
CA GLU A 449 12.62 -30.15 -15.40
C GLU A 449 14.13 -30.16 -15.72
N TYR A 450 14.91 -29.78 -14.72
CA TYR A 450 16.38 -29.78 -14.69
C TYR A 450 17.06 -28.84 -15.70
N GLN A 451 16.30 -27.96 -16.35
CA GLN A 451 16.88 -26.92 -17.21
C GLN A 451 17.17 -25.66 -16.40
N PRO A 452 18.43 -25.22 -16.27
CA PRO A 452 18.80 -24.07 -15.42
C PRO A 452 18.51 -22.71 -16.09
N VAL A 453 17.84 -22.72 -17.24
CA VAL A 453 17.43 -21.56 -18.02
C VAL A 453 15.96 -21.74 -18.30
N GLU A 454 15.20 -20.67 -18.17
CA GLU A 454 13.78 -20.68 -18.48
C GLU A 454 13.53 -21.07 -19.94
N SER A 455 12.41 -21.77 -20.16
CA SER A 455 11.96 -22.10 -21.51
C SER A 455 11.40 -20.88 -22.23
N SER A 456 11.33 -20.94 -23.56
CA SER A 456 10.66 -19.89 -24.35
C SER A 456 9.19 -19.72 -23.96
N PHE A 457 8.52 -20.79 -23.54
CA PHE A 457 7.14 -20.74 -23.04
C PHE A 457 7.04 -19.92 -21.76
N GLN A 458 7.87 -20.24 -20.74
CA GLN A 458 7.94 -19.48 -19.49
C GLN A 458 8.17 -17.99 -19.76
N ARG A 459 9.16 -17.67 -20.60
CA ARG A 459 9.49 -16.28 -20.95
C ARG A 459 8.30 -15.56 -21.59
N SER A 460 7.72 -16.13 -22.64
CA SER A 460 6.60 -15.49 -23.35
C SER A 460 5.35 -15.32 -22.48
N LEU A 461 5.07 -16.29 -21.60
CA LEU A 461 3.92 -16.21 -20.71
C LEU A 461 4.16 -15.19 -19.59
N ALA A 462 5.37 -15.14 -19.02
CA ALA A 462 5.73 -14.10 -18.04
C ALA A 462 5.61 -12.69 -18.64
N GLU A 463 6.10 -12.51 -19.88
CA GLU A 463 6.00 -11.22 -20.59
C GLU A 463 4.56 -10.80 -20.86
N SER A 464 3.65 -11.75 -21.13
CA SER A 464 2.23 -11.45 -21.34
C SER A 464 1.52 -11.12 -20.02
N LEU A 465 1.75 -11.91 -18.98
CA LEU A 465 1.08 -11.75 -17.69
C LEU A 465 1.54 -10.49 -16.95
N LEU A 466 2.84 -10.18 -16.96
CA LEU A 466 3.38 -8.96 -16.31
C LEU A 466 3.15 -7.68 -17.13
N ALA A 467 2.56 -7.79 -18.33
CA ALA A 467 2.09 -6.62 -19.07
C ALA A 467 0.71 -6.15 -18.60
N ASP A 468 0.00 -7.00 -17.84
CA ASP A 468 -1.27 -6.67 -17.19
C ASP A 468 -1.01 -5.97 -15.84
N GLU A 469 -1.84 -4.98 -15.50
CA GLU A 469 -1.66 -4.18 -14.27
C GLU A 469 -2.08 -4.93 -13.00
N ASP A 470 -2.73 -6.09 -13.15
CA ASP A 470 -3.21 -6.90 -12.04
C ASP A 470 -2.23 -7.98 -11.60
N VAL A 471 -1.03 -8.08 -12.21
CA VAL A 471 -0.01 -9.07 -11.83
C VAL A 471 1.30 -8.38 -11.45
N ASP A 472 1.61 -8.35 -10.15
CA ASP A 472 2.77 -7.60 -9.64
C ASP A 472 4.03 -8.48 -9.43
N LEU A 473 3.86 -9.79 -9.26
CA LEU A 473 4.99 -10.68 -8.97
C LEU A 473 4.75 -12.11 -9.44
N ILE A 474 5.72 -12.71 -10.14
CA ILE A 474 5.71 -14.14 -10.50
C ILE A 474 6.76 -14.93 -9.72
N LEU A 475 6.31 -15.99 -9.03
CA LEU A 475 7.15 -16.93 -8.28
C LEU A 475 7.09 -18.33 -8.90
N GLY A 476 8.20 -18.78 -9.47
CA GLY A 476 8.29 -20.02 -10.25
C GLY A 476 8.83 -21.23 -9.47
N HIS A 477 8.30 -22.41 -9.82
CA HIS A 477 8.59 -23.72 -9.20
C HIS A 477 8.88 -24.78 -10.28
N HIS A 478 8.73 -26.09 -9.98
CA HIS A 478 8.73 -27.24 -10.90
C HIS A 478 10.06 -27.62 -11.56
N ALA A 479 10.87 -26.66 -11.98
CA ALA A 479 12.11 -26.97 -12.71
C ALA A 479 13.08 -27.83 -11.89
N HIS A 480 12.89 -27.92 -10.56
CA HIS A 480 13.74 -28.61 -9.58
C HIS A 480 15.20 -28.16 -9.58
N VAL A 481 15.50 -27.07 -10.26
CA VAL A 481 16.78 -26.38 -10.27
C VAL A 481 16.49 -24.88 -10.22
N VAL A 482 17.41 -24.12 -9.63
CA VAL A 482 17.31 -22.66 -9.67
C VAL A 482 17.42 -22.17 -11.12
N GLN A 483 16.51 -21.28 -11.50
CA GLN A 483 16.47 -20.56 -12.78
C GLN A 483 16.66 -19.05 -12.52
N PRO A 484 16.86 -18.24 -13.57
CA PRO A 484 17.10 -16.81 -13.40
C PRO A 484 15.98 -16.05 -12.69
N ILE A 485 16.38 -14.99 -12.00
CA ILE A 485 15.49 -13.89 -11.61
C ILE A 485 15.63 -12.83 -12.70
N ASP A 486 14.51 -12.25 -13.12
CA ASP A 486 14.49 -11.15 -14.08
C ASP A 486 13.50 -10.07 -13.66
N LYS A 487 13.61 -8.91 -14.28
CA LYS A 487 12.65 -7.82 -14.19
C LYS A 487 12.07 -7.54 -15.58
N ILE A 488 10.77 -7.76 -15.75
CA ILE A 488 10.08 -7.58 -17.03
C ILE A 488 9.14 -6.38 -16.88
N GLY A 489 9.44 -5.30 -17.60
CA GLY A 489 8.82 -4.01 -17.28
C GLY A 489 9.27 -3.54 -15.90
N ASP A 490 8.31 -3.21 -15.05
CA ASP A 490 8.58 -2.79 -13.67
C ASP A 490 8.43 -3.94 -12.63
N GLU A 491 8.02 -5.13 -13.07
CA GLU A 491 7.69 -6.26 -12.20
C GLU A 491 8.73 -7.39 -12.22
N TYR A 492 8.87 -8.10 -11.11
CA TYR A 492 9.83 -9.21 -10.98
C TYR A 492 9.23 -10.56 -11.34
N VAL A 493 10.08 -11.42 -11.91
CA VAL A 493 9.82 -12.85 -12.09
C VAL A 493 10.99 -13.67 -11.57
N VAL A 494 10.69 -14.63 -10.71
CA VAL A 494 11.62 -15.71 -10.35
C VAL A 494 11.21 -16.92 -11.17
N PHE A 495 11.94 -17.29 -12.22
CA PHE A 495 11.47 -18.33 -13.14
C PHE A 495 11.37 -19.72 -12.51
N GLY A 496 12.22 -20.01 -11.52
CA GLY A 496 12.28 -21.30 -10.82
C GLY A 496 13.17 -21.23 -9.59
N MET A 497 12.62 -21.53 -8.41
CA MET A 497 13.35 -21.49 -7.12
C MET A 497 14.04 -22.81 -6.75
N GLY A 498 13.96 -23.84 -7.59
CA GLY A 498 14.55 -25.16 -7.30
C GLY A 498 13.79 -25.92 -6.21
N ASN A 499 14.46 -26.87 -5.55
CA ASN A 499 13.84 -27.65 -4.47
C ASN A 499 14.07 -26.94 -3.13
N LEU A 500 13.00 -26.74 -2.34
CA LEU A 500 13.17 -26.43 -0.92
C LEU A 500 13.65 -27.68 -0.16
N ILE A 501 13.00 -28.81 -0.41
CA ILE A 501 13.39 -30.10 0.17
C ILE A 501 13.04 -31.25 -0.76
N SER A 502 14.03 -32.09 -1.06
CA SER A 502 13.85 -33.34 -1.80
C SER A 502 14.99 -34.32 -1.51
N ASN A 503 14.93 -35.54 -2.06
CA ASN A 503 16.10 -36.42 -2.14
C ASN A 503 16.63 -36.54 -3.57
N GLN A 504 16.37 -35.54 -4.42
CA GLN A 504 17.06 -35.43 -5.70
C GLN A 504 18.50 -35.00 -5.44
N ARG A 505 19.46 -35.60 -6.15
CA ARG A 505 20.89 -35.38 -5.94
C ARG A 505 21.58 -35.02 -7.24
N THR A 506 22.54 -34.11 -7.16
CA THR A 506 23.33 -33.69 -8.32
C THR A 506 23.95 -34.91 -9.03
N SER A 507 23.78 -34.93 -10.36
CA SER A 507 24.41 -35.92 -11.24
C SER A 507 24.76 -35.27 -12.58
N SER A 508 25.47 -35.99 -13.45
CA SER A 508 25.85 -35.48 -14.79
C SER A 508 24.66 -35.09 -15.67
N ARG A 509 23.44 -35.52 -15.35
CA ARG A 509 22.21 -35.21 -16.10
C ARG A 509 21.26 -34.25 -15.36
N ARG A 510 21.50 -34.00 -14.07
CA ARG A 510 20.63 -33.24 -13.17
C ARG A 510 21.51 -32.44 -12.23
N VAL A 511 22.09 -31.35 -12.71
CA VAL A 511 23.08 -30.57 -11.97
C VAL A 511 22.36 -29.48 -11.16
N GLY A 512 22.58 -29.45 -9.85
CA GLY A 512 22.00 -28.48 -8.91
C GLY A 512 20.55 -28.75 -8.53
N VAL A 513 20.13 -30.01 -8.49
CA VAL A 513 18.78 -30.40 -8.00
C VAL A 513 18.70 -30.53 -6.47
N ASP A 514 19.85 -30.49 -5.83
CA ASP A 514 20.05 -30.38 -4.39
C ASP A 514 20.09 -28.91 -3.92
N ASP A 515 20.04 -27.96 -4.86
CA ASP A 515 20.00 -26.53 -4.58
C ASP A 515 18.56 -26.01 -4.63
N GLY A 516 18.33 -24.95 -3.86
CA GLY A 516 17.12 -24.15 -3.88
C GLY A 516 17.41 -22.67 -3.68
N LEU A 517 16.35 -21.89 -3.65
CA LEU A 517 16.41 -20.46 -3.39
C LEU A 517 15.35 -20.08 -2.36
N LEU A 518 15.77 -19.31 -1.36
CA LEU A 518 14.88 -18.45 -0.59
C LEU A 518 14.96 -17.07 -1.22
N VAL A 519 13.83 -16.51 -1.64
CA VAL A 519 13.74 -15.12 -2.10
C VAL A 519 13.02 -14.30 -1.04
N GLN A 520 13.61 -13.17 -0.68
CA GLN A 520 13.03 -12.17 0.21
C GLN A 520 12.80 -10.90 -0.59
N ILE A 521 11.57 -10.41 -0.64
CA ILE A 521 11.16 -9.31 -1.54
C ILE A 521 10.63 -8.18 -0.67
N SER A 522 11.15 -6.97 -0.88
CA SER A 522 10.62 -5.78 -0.22
C SER A 522 9.62 -5.10 -1.15
N VAL A 523 8.42 -4.84 -0.64
CA VAL A 523 7.34 -4.19 -1.38
C VAL A 523 6.99 -2.88 -0.68
N THR A 524 6.87 -1.81 -1.45
CA THR A 524 6.63 -0.46 -0.93
C THR A 524 5.55 0.23 -1.75
N GLU A 525 4.67 0.96 -1.07
CA GLU A 525 3.66 1.82 -1.67
C GLU A 525 4.34 3.00 -2.40
N THR A 526 3.85 3.27 -3.60
CA THR A 526 4.26 4.38 -4.46
C THR A 526 3.11 5.36 -4.64
N GLY A 527 3.37 6.52 -5.23
CA GLY A 527 2.33 7.54 -5.44
C GLY A 527 1.11 6.98 -6.17
N GLY A 528 -0.09 7.35 -5.69
CA GLY A 528 -1.37 6.86 -6.23
C GLY A 528 -1.84 5.52 -5.66
N GLY A 529 -1.26 5.03 -4.56
CA GLY A 529 -1.72 3.81 -3.86
C GLY A 529 -1.28 2.50 -4.50
N ARG A 530 -0.37 2.55 -5.49
CA ARG A 530 0.19 1.37 -6.16
C ARG A 530 1.37 0.82 -5.37
N PHE A 531 1.46 -0.49 -5.24
CA PHE A 531 2.61 -1.17 -4.66
C PHE A 531 3.58 -1.64 -5.74
N VAL A 532 4.87 -1.60 -5.44
CA VAL A 532 5.92 -2.17 -6.30
C VAL A 532 6.88 -3.01 -5.47
N ALA A 533 7.33 -4.12 -6.03
CA ALA A 533 8.49 -4.83 -5.49
C ALA A 533 9.76 -3.99 -5.76
N GLU A 534 10.38 -3.46 -4.71
CA GLU A 534 11.56 -2.58 -4.84
C GLU A 534 12.87 -3.36 -4.98
N SER A 535 12.97 -4.50 -4.29
CA SER A 535 14.19 -5.29 -4.28
C SER A 535 13.93 -6.77 -4.00
N VAL A 536 14.81 -7.62 -4.50
CA VAL A 536 14.83 -9.06 -4.25
C VAL A 536 16.18 -9.45 -3.66
N ARG A 537 16.18 -10.01 -2.46
CA ARG A 537 17.34 -10.68 -1.88
C ARG A 537 17.16 -12.19 -2.05
N ALA A 538 18.10 -12.81 -2.75
CA ALA A 538 18.13 -14.25 -2.94
C ALA A 538 19.17 -14.88 -2.00
N THR A 539 18.78 -15.93 -1.28
CA THR A 539 19.67 -16.75 -0.45
C THR A 539 19.71 -18.15 -1.03
N PRO A 540 20.87 -18.61 -1.54
CA PRO A 540 21.03 -20.00 -1.96
C PRO A 540 20.73 -20.97 -0.82
N LEU A 541 19.97 -22.01 -1.10
CA LEU A 541 19.67 -23.10 -0.17
C LEU A 541 20.31 -24.39 -0.67
N TYR A 542 20.70 -25.26 0.25
CA TYR A 542 21.22 -26.59 -0.07
C TYR A 542 20.60 -27.66 0.84
N VAL A 543 20.08 -28.73 0.24
CA VAL A 543 19.55 -29.87 1.00
C VAL A 543 20.67 -30.83 1.35
N GLN A 544 21.03 -30.92 2.63
CA GLN A 544 22.07 -31.82 3.12
C GLN A 544 21.78 -33.28 2.76
N ALA A 545 22.82 -34.04 2.40
CA ALA A 545 22.69 -35.46 2.06
C ALA A 545 22.19 -36.30 3.23
N ASP A 546 22.83 -36.11 4.38
CA ASP A 546 22.47 -36.79 5.62
C ASP A 546 21.48 -35.93 6.41
N GLY A 547 20.38 -36.55 6.85
CA GLY A 547 19.35 -35.87 7.65
C GLY A 547 18.48 -34.87 6.90
N HIS A 548 18.75 -34.57 5.63
CA HIS A 548 17.93 -33.70 4.78
C HIS A 548 17.65 -32.30 5.37
N ARG A 549 18.61 -31.76 6.13
CA ARG A 549 18.52 -30.38 6.62
C ARG A 549 18.65 -29.40 5.47
N ILE A 550 17.79 -28.40 5.44
CA ILE A 550 17.81 -27.31 4.48
C ILE A 550 18.77 -26.26 5.02
N LEU A 551 19.87 -26.00 4.34
CA LEU A 551 20.92 -25.09 4.80
C LEU A 551 20.87 -23.82 3.96
N PRO A 552 20.56 -22.65 4.54
CA PRO A 552 20.93 -21.37 3.94
C PRO A 552 22.44 -21.35 3.75
N VAL A 553 22.91 -21.33 2.50
CA VAL A 553 24.31 -21.60 2.20
C VAL A 553 25.22 -20.56 2.88
N SER A 554 24.83 -19.29 2.85
CA SER A 554 25.57 -18.18 3.49
C SER A 554 25.81 -18.38 5.00
N ASP A 555 24.85 -18.98 5.71
CA ASP A 555 24.96 -19.22 7.16
C ASP A 555 25.92 -20.37 7.52
N PHE A 556 26.24 -21.24 6.55
CA PHE A 556 27.06 -22.44 6.75
C PHE A 556 28.38 -22.43 5.95
N LEU A 557 28.65 -21.40 5.14
CA LEU A 557 29.97 -21.18 4.55
C LEU A 557 31.01 -20.93 5.66
N GLY A 558 32.19 -21.55 5.56
CA GLY A 558 33.19 -21.55 6.62
C GLY A 558 32.93 -22.53 7.77
N ALA A 559 32.00 -23.49 7.59
CA ALA A 559 31.78 -24.58 8.53
C ALA A 559 33.08 -25.41 8.75
N PRO A 560 33.29 -25.98 9.96
CA PRO A 560 34.54 -26.70 10.27
C PRO A 560 34.78 -27.97 9.45
N ASP A 561 33.76 -28.52 8.78
CA ASP A 561 33.86 -29.70 7.93
C ASP A 561 34.26 -29.29 6.50
N PRO A 562 35.51 -29.56 6.07
CA PRO A 562 35.98 -29.12 4.76
C PRO A 562 35.24 -29.76 3.59
N SER A 563 34.63 -30.94 3.79
CA SER A 563 33.88 -31.62 2.75
C SER A 563 32.53 -30.96 2.49
N LEU A 564 31.84 -30.56 3.57
CA LEU A 564 30.60 -29.79 3.49
C LEU A 564 30.86 -28.39 2.95
N GLU A 565 31.91 -27.72 3.41
CA GLU A 565 32.28 -26.38 2.93
C GLU A 565 32.50 -26.36 1.41
N SER A 566 33.24 -27.35 0.86
CA SER A 566 33.46 -27.43 -0.59
C SER A 566 32.16 -27.64 -1.39
N VAL A 567 31.21 -28.40 -0.84
CA VAL A 567 29.91 -28.63 -1.48
C VAL A 567 29.07 -27.35 -1.45
N LEU A 568 29.03 -26.67 -0.30
CA LEU A 568 28.31 -25.41 -0.11
C LEU A 568 28.88 -24.31 -1.00
N GLN A 569 30.21 -24.20 -1.16
CA GLN A 569 30.80 -23.24 -2.10
C GLN A 569 30.39 -23.53 -3.54
N THR A 570 30.37 -24.80 -3.95
CA THR A 570 29.95 -25.19 -5.30
C THR A 570 28.45 -24.90 -5.52
N SER A 571 27.63 -25.12 -4.48
CA SER A 571 26.19 -24.78 -4.47
C SER A 571 25.99 -23.28 -4.61
N PHE A 572 26.72 -22.49 -3.83
CA PHE A 572 26.69 -21.02 -3.86
C PHE A 572 27.02 -20.52 -5.27
N ASP A 573 28.19 -20.87 -5.80
CA ASP A 573 28.65 -20.36 -7.10
C ASP A 573 27.64 -20.68 -8.22
N ARG A 574 27.14 -21.92 -8.24
CA ARG A 574 26.15 -22.37 -9.24
C ARG A 574 24.81 -21.67 -9.09
N THR A 575 24.32 -21.53 -7.87
CA THR A 575 23.01 -20.91 -7.61
C THR A 575 23.04 -19.43 -7.92
N SER A 576 24.09 -18.74 -7.47
CA SER A 576 24.32 -17.32 -7.73
C SER A 576 24.47 -17.03 -9.23
N GLU A 577 25.23 -17.85 -9.97
CA GLU A 577 25.36 -17.71 -11.43
C GLU A 577 24.01 -17.83 -12.14
N ARG A 578 23.15 -18.76 -11.70
CA ARG A 578 21.84 -19.00 -12.30
C ARG A 578 20.86 -17.87 -11.97
N ALA A 579 20.71 -17.54 -10.69
CA ALA A 579 19.78 -16.51 -10.23
C ALA A 579 20.11 -15.12 -10.80
N LEU A 580 21.40 -14.76 -10.84
CA LEU A 580 21.86 -13.45 -11.33
C LEU A 580 22.21 -13.44 -12.82
N ARG A 581 21.79 -14.43 -13.60
CA ARG A 581 22.16 -14.56 -15.02
C ARG A 581 21.87 -13.29 -15.84
N TYR A 582 20.77 -12.60 -15.56
CA TYR A 582 20.39 -11.38 -16.26
C TYR A 582 20.82 -10.08 -15.56
N ALA A 583 21.41 -10.19 -14.36
CA ALA A 583 21.79 -9.06 -13.51
C ALA A 583 20.70 -7.97 -13.40
N PRO A 584 19.43 -8.32 -13.11
CA PRO A 584 18.37 -7.33 -12.96
C PRO A 584 18.69 -6.35 -11.83
N GLU A 585 18.33 -5.08 -12.02
CA GLU A 585 18.44 -4.06 -10.99
C GLU A 585 17.61 -4.46 -9.76
N GLY A 586 18.08 -4.11 -8.56
CA GLY A 586 17.40 -4.41 -7.29
C GLY A 586 17.52 -5.85 -6.80
N VAL A 587 18.22 -6.74 -7.52
CA VAL A 587 18.45 -8.13 -7.09
C VAL A 587 19.83 -8.32 -6.48
N THR A 588 19.87 -8.94 -5.30
CA THR A 588 21.10 -9.24 -4.55
C THR A 588 21.16 -10.71 -4.17
N ILE A 589 22.37 -11.25 -4.02
CA ILE A 589 22.64 -12.57 -3.45
C ILE A 589 23.27 -12.36 -2.06
N ASP A 590 22.75 -13.06 -1.07
CA ASP A 590 23.29 -13.14 0.30
C ASP A 590 24.31 -14.27 0.46
#